data_AF-A0A939CYN7-F1
#
_entry.id   AF-A0A939CYN7-F1
#
_cell.length_a   1.000
_cell.length_b   1.000
_cell.length_c   1.000
_cell.angle_alpha   90.00
_cell.angle_beta   90.00
_cell.angle_gamma   90.00
#
_symmetry.space_group_name_H-M   'P 1'
#
loop_
_entity.id
_entity.type
_entity.pdbx_description
1 polymer ?
#
loop_
_entity_poly.entity_id
_entity_poly.type
_entity_poly.pdbx_seq_one_letter_code
_entity_poly.pdbx_strand_id
1 'polypeptide(L)' 'MLQSPGQRWWNAAVSQWGYDIRNRLVADVFYDNGQEFIQFTNGKEILVETAWRS' A
#
# COMPACT_ATOMS: atom_id res chain seq x y z
N MET A 1 -0.09 -1.56 19.07
CA MET A 1 -1.06 -0.51 18.66
C MET A 1 -1.85 -1.03 17.47
N LEU A 2 -3.18 -0.85 17.44
CA LEU A 2 -3.93 -1.06 16.20
C LEU A 2 -3.46 0.00 15.18
N GLN A 3 -2.98 -0.45 14.03
CA GLN A 3 -2.68 0.41 12.90
C GLN A 3 -3.93 0.54 12.02
N SER A 4 -4.26 1.75 11.57
CA SER A 4 -5.27 1.95 10.53
C SER A 4 -4.80 1.32 9.21
N PRO A 5 -5.73 0.98 8.29
CA PRO A 5 -5.36 0.46 6.98
C PRO A 5 -4.34 1.37 6.26
N GLY A 6 -4.57 2.68 6.25
CA GLY A 6 -3.64 3.64 5.64
C GLY A 6 -2.24 3.64 6.27
N GLN A 7 -2.15 3.44 7.60
CA GLN A 7 -0.85 3.31 8.26
C GLN A 7 -0.11 2.04 7.84
N ARG A 8 -0.83 0.93 7.68
CA ARG A 8 -0.26 -0.34 7.17
C ARG A 8 0.24 -0.19 5.74
N TRP A 9 -0.56 0.43 4.87
CA TRP A 9 -0.19 0.68 3.48
C TRP A 9 1.06 1.57 3.38
N TRP A 10 1.12 2.62 4.20
CA TRP A 10 2.30 3.47 4.29
C TRP A 10 3.54 2.69 4.75
N ASN A 11 3.42 1.89 5.80
CA ASN A 11 4.53 1.10 6.32
C ASN A 11 5.05 0.10 5.28
N ALA A 12 4.14 -0.56 4.55
CA ALA A 12 4.48 -1.47 3.46
C ALA A 12 5.23 -0.75 2.34
N ALA A 13 4.73 0.41 1.91
CA ALA A 13 5.38 1.21 0.88
C ALA A 13 6.76 1.71 1.30
N VAL A 14 6.92 2.11 2.57
CA VAL A 14 8.22 2.48 3.14
C VAL A 14 9.16 1.28 3.17
N SER A 15 8.68 0.10 3.56
CA SER A 15 9.49 -1.12 3.59
C SER A 15 9.96 -1.54 2.19
N GLN A 16 9.14 -1.34 1.16
CA GLN A 16 9.44 -1.83 -0.19
C GLN A 16 10.23 -0.81 -1.02
N TRP A 17 9.99 0.48 -0.82
CA TRP A 17 10.55 1.54 -1.68
C TRP A 17 11.23 2.68 -0.92
N GLY A 18 11.31 2.59 0.41
CA GLY A 18 11.79 3.67 1.25
C GLY A 18 10.78 4.81 1.42
N TYR A 19 11.20 5.85 2.15
CA TYR A 19 10.39 7.02 2.40
C TYR A 19 10.24 7.87 1.13
N ASP A 20 9.06 7.82 0.52
CA ASP A 20 8.68 8.68 -0.60
C ASP A 20 7.33 9.33 -0.30
N ILE A 21 7.29 10.67 -0.31
CA ILE A 21 6.08 11.43 -0.01
C ILE A 21 4.93 11.11 -0.97
N ARG A 22 5.23 10.64 -2.19
CA ARG A 22 4.24 10.24 -3.19
C ARG A 22 3.50 8.95 -2.80
N ASN A 23 4.08 8.13 -1.91
CA ASN A 23 3.42 6.94 -1.38
C ASN A 23 2.40 7.27 -0.26
N ARG A 24 2.15 8.55 0.05
CA ARG A 24 1.14 8.96 1.04
C ARG A 24 -0.28 8.98 0.47
N LEU A 25 -0.41 8.98 -0.85
CA LEU A 25 -1.69 9.11 -1.53
C LEU A 25 -2.00 7.82 -2.30
N VAL A 26 -3.06 7.15 -1.87
CA VAL A 26 -3.66 6.02 -2.58
C VAL A 26 -4.62 6.58 -3.63
N ALA A 27 -4.47 6.10 -4.86
CA ALA A 27 -5.34 6.40 -5.98
C ALA A 27 -6.56 5.47 -6.00
N ASP A 28 -6.33 4.17 -5.78
CA ASP A 28 -7.38 3.14 -5.81
C ASP A 28 -7.00 1.90 -4.99
N VAL A 29 -8.01 1.10 -4.64
CA VAL A 29 -7.85 -0.27 -4.12
C VAL A 29 -8.72 -1.17 -4.98
N PHE A 30 -8.09 -2.06 -5.74
CA PHE A 30 -8.77 -2.83 -6.78
C PHE A 30 -8.45 -4.33 -6.68
N TYR A 31 -9.35 -5.13 -7.23
CA TYR A 31 -9.18 -6.58 -7.37
C TYR A 31 -8.73 -6.92 -8.79
N ASP A 32 -7.66 -7.70 -8.90
CA ASP A 32 -7.23 -8.30 -10.15
C ASP A 32 -6.78 -9.75 -9.94
N ASN A 33 -7.23 -10.66 -10.82
CA ASN A 33 -6.87 -12.09 -10.82
C ASN A 33 -6.92 -12.79 -9.43
N GLY A 34 -7.91 -12.45 -8.61
CA GLY A 34 -8.11 -13.05 -7.28
C GLY A 34 -7.24 -12.46 -6.16
N GLN A 35 -6.56 -11.36 -6.42
CA GLN A 35 -5.76 -10.62 -5.44
C GLN A 35 -6.23 -9.17 -5.35
N GLU A 36 -6.06 -8.56 -4.18
CA GLU A 36 -6.38 -7.16 -3.94
C GLU A 36 -5.10 -6.32 -3.90
N PHE A 37 -5.10 -5.20 -4.59
CA PHE A 37 -3.97 -4.30 -4.77
C PHE A 37 -4.30 -2.90 -4.29
N ILE A 38 -3.29 -2.21 -3.76
CA ILE A 38 -3.31 -0.79 -3.41
C ILE A 38 -2.50 -0.05 -4.48
N GLN A 39 -3.15 0.81 -5.25
CA GLN A 39 -2.49 1.68 -6.22
C GLN A 39 -2.18 3.04 -5.60
N PHE A 40 -0.94 3.49 -5.71
CA PHE A 40 -0.52 4.82 -5.30
C PHE A 40 -0.57 5.79 -6.48
N THR A 41 -0.76 7.08 -6.20
CA THR A 41 -0.85 8.13 -7.24
C THR A 41 0.39 8.25 -8.14
N ASN A 42 1.53 7.68 -7.74
CA ASN A 42 2.75 7.59 -8.55
C ASN A 42 2.80 6.35 -9.47
N GLY A 43 1.70 5.60 -9.58
CA GLY A 43 1.58 4.39 -10.40
C GLY A 43 2.22 3.15 -9.80
N LYS A 44 2.73 3.21 -8.57
CA LYS A 44 3.23 2.01 -7.87
C LYS A 44 2.08 1.26 -7.23
N GLU A 45 2.24 -0.05 -7.08
CA GLU A 45 1.22 -0.95 -6.56
C GLU A 45 1.80 -1.90 -5.50
N ILE A 46 1.00 -2.23 -4.48
CA ILE A 46 1.32 -3.22 -3.45
C ILE A 46 0.12 -4.14 -3.25
N LEU A 47 0.37 -5.44 -3.08
CA LEU A 47 -0.66 -6.37 -2.62
C LEU A 47 -1.16 -5.99 -1.22
N VAL A 48 -2.48 -5.95 -1.02
CA VAL A 48 -3.09 -5.70 0.29
C VAL A 48 -2.52 -6.65 1.35
N GLU A 49 -2.32 -7.92 1.00
CA GLU A 49 -1.71 -8.92 1.88
C GLU A 49 -0.30 -8.51 2.38
N THR A 50 0.54 -7.96 1.50
CA THR A 50 1.88 -7.47 1.88
C THR A 50 1.77 -6.41 2.96
N ALA A 51 0.77 -5.53 2.87
CA ALA A 51 0.56 -4.50 3.88
C ALA A 51 0.04 -5.01 5.23
N TRP A 52 -0.63 -6.16 5.24
CA TRP A 52 -1.08 -6.79 6.49
C TRP A 52 0.01 -7.60 7.20
N ARG A 53 1.06 -8.00 6.48
CA ARG A 53 2.22 -8.74 7.02
C ARG A 53 3.33 -7.83 7.58
N SER A 54 3.33 -6.55 7.19
CA SER A 54 4.27 -5.51 7.65
C SER A 54 3.92 -4.84 8.97
#